data_AF-A0A5N6VI61-F1
#
_entry.id   AF-A0A5N6VI61-F1
#
_cell.length_a   1.000
_cell.length_b   1.000
_cell.length_c   1.000
_cell.angle_alpha   90.00
_cell.angle_beta   90.00
_cell.angle_gamma   90.00
#
_symmetry.space_group_name_H-M   'P 1'
#
loop_
_entity.id
_entity.type
_entity.pdbx_description
1 polymer ?
#
loop_
_entity_poly.entity_id
_entity_poly.type
_entity_poly.pdbx_seq_one_letter_code
_entity_poly.pdbx_strand_id
1 'polypeptide(L)'
;MQPLRLLALTAILKGAWALGANCTGSFDAISASDFVANINPGWNLGNSLDATPNEDSWNNPAVQESTFDYVKAAGFKSVRLPVTWTHHFTSESPDWTVDPEWLQRVSDVIDMITSRGLYTIVNVHHDSWEWADVTKSDANITQIEQKFAKLWYQISTKLACKSSMVAFETINEPPCNTAEDGAKINKFNEIFLREINRAGGFNAKRVVNLVGGGMDSVKTSQWFKTPANITNPWALQFHFYSPYDFIFSAWGKTIWGSDSDKSELDSTLALLRGNFTDVPIVLGEFDASPTNTEPAARWKYHDYLIRTTKKYNMSPILWDNGLDHLDRSSGIWRDPVSIEIITNGNETNSLPDSTVDTSASSQSSSAYIYHQVGTEVTDQTLPFIFNDNTLVSIQDSKGTTLKADTEYTVSGSNITFPASFLSTYFSETTEPGLLPNFTLKFSSGASPVVQLVQWDTPTLSETSAAASSVSGSDLSIPITWKGLPKLAAVKALLKNGTYLVDDFTQWLGPFSEARTTYSNQWNWDDKNVILTQATVEAVVAAGQDTVFTFEFFPRVDTTTNTVNFTLTI
;
A
#
# COMPACT_ATOMS: atom_id res chain seq x y z
N MET A 1 -75.44 -34.44 -28.55
CA MET A 1 -74.69 -35.01 -27.41
C MET A 1 -73.21 -34.91 -27.73
N GLN A 2 -72.42 -34.41 -26.76
CA GLN A 2 -70.95 -34.27 -26.72
C GLN A 2 -70.16 -35.50 -27.22
N PRO A 3 -68.80 -35.48 -27.41
CA PRO A 3 -67.80 -34.58 -26.78
C PRO A 3 -66.74 -33.97 -27.73
N LEU A 4 -66.31 -32.73 -27.48
CA LEU A 4 -65.16 -32.30 -26.64
C LEU A 4 -63.78 -32.54 -27.30
N ARG A 5 -63.22 -31.43 -27.82
CA ARG A 5 -61.83 -31.32 -28.29
C ARG A 5 -60.89 -31.35 -27.09
N LEU A 6 -59.91 -32.26 -27.11
CA LEU A 6 -58.72 -32.22 -26.28
C LEU A 6 -57.57 -31.67 -27.14
N LEU A 7 -57.34 -30.36 -27.10
CA LEU A 7 -56.07 -29.80 -27.57
C LEU A 7 -55.14 -29.71 -26.37
N ALA A 8 -54.16 -30.61 -26.33
CA ALA A 8 -53.04 -30.57 -25.41
C ALA A 8 -52.20 -29.33 -25.72
N LEU A 9 -52.23 -28.34 -24.82
CA LEU A 9 -51.29 -27.23 -24.82
C LEU A 9 -49.99 -27.72 -24.18
N THR A 10 -49.08 -28.26 -24.99
CA THR A 10 -47.69 -28.48 -24.57
C THR A 10 -46.97 -27.13 -24.67
N ALA A 11 -46.89 -26.42 -23.56
CA ALA A 11 -46.02 -25.27 -23.40
C ALA A 11 -44.56 -25.74 -23.55
N ILE A 12 -43.92 -25.36 -24.65
CA ILE A 12 -42.48 -25.50 -24.83
C ILE A 12 -41.81 -24.43 -23.94
N LEU A 13 -41.55 -24.77 -22.68
CA LEU A 13 -40.54 -24.08 -21.86
C LEU A 13 -39.16 -24.48 -22.41
N LYS A 14 -38.75 -23.84 -23.51
CA LYS A 14 -37.32 -23.69 -23.80
C LYS A 14 -36.83 -22.59 -22.87
N GLY A 15 -36.38 -22.96 -21.68
CA GLY A 15 -35.49 -22.10 -20.91
C GLY A 15 -34.36 -21.68 -21.83
N ALA A 16 -34.21 -20.37 -22.04
CA ALA A 16 -33.05 -19.81 -22.71
C ALA A 16 -31.85 -20.08 -21.80
N TRP A 17 -31.24 -21.26 -21.95
CA TRP A 17 -29.85 -21.43 -21.56
C TRP A 17 -29.09 -20.42 -22.39
N ALA A 18 -28.66 -19.32 -21.76
CA ALA A 18 -27.77 -18.36 -22.39
C ALA A 18 -26.60 -19.15 -22.97
N LEU A 19 -26.51 -19.19 -24.30
CA LEU A 19 -25.32 -19.71 -24.97
C LEU A 19 -24.16 -18.87 -24.44
N GLY A 20 -23.16 -19.52 -23.84
CA GLY A 20 -21.97 -18.84 -23.34
C GLY A 20 -21.35 -17.94 -24.41
N ALA A 21 -20.63 -16.90 -24.00
CA ALA A 21 -19.99 -15.96 -24.89
C ALA A 21 -19.18 -16.70 -25.96
N ASN A 22 -19.27 -16.25 -27.22
CA ASN A 22 -18.52 -16.81 -28.32
C ASN A 22 -17.49 -15.78 -28.81
N CYS A 23 -16.21 -16.16 -28.77
CA CYS A 23 -15.11 -15.30 -29.17
C CYS A 23 -14.55 -15.77 -30.52
N THR A 24 -14.50 -14.87 -31.49
CA THR A 24 -14.06 -15.17 -32.87
C THR A 24 -12.55 -15.04 -33.08
N GLY A 25 -11.81 -14.54 -32.08
CA GLY A 25 -10.35 -14.36 -32.12
C GLY A 25 -9.54 -15.56 -31.63
N SER A 26 -8.21 -15.40 -31.58
CA SER A 26 -7.31 -16.33 -30.91
C SER A 26 -7.09 -15.93 -29.45
N PHE A 27 -6.71 -16.93 -28.63
CA PHE A 27 -6.28 -16.72 -27.25
C PHE A 27 -4.95 -17.42 -27.06
N ASP A 28 -3.90 -16.63 -26.82
CA ASP A 28 -2.55 -17.11 -26.62
C ASP A 28 -2.43 -17.65 -25.20
N ALA A 29 -2.74 -18.93 -25.03
CA ALA A 29 -2.76 -19.57 -23.71
C ALA A 29 -1.41 -19.39 -23.00
N ILE A 30 -1.47 -19.01 -21.73
CA ILE A 30 -0.31 -18.77 -20.86
C ILE A 30 -0.46 -19.62 -19.61
N SER A 31 0.64 -20.20 -19.11
CA SER A 31 0.62 -20.90 -17.84
C SER A 31 0.48 -19.90 -16.68
N ALA A 32 0.01 -20.35 -15.52
CA ALA A 32 -0.03 -19.47 -14.35
C ALA A 32 1.38 -19.03 -13.92
N SER A 33 2.38 -19.91 -14.04
CA SER A 33 3.78 -19.57 -13.74
C SER A 33 4.32 -18.47 -14.66
N ASP A 34 4.08 -18.57 -15.97
CA ASP A 34 4.53 -17.56 -16.94
C ASP A 34 3.77 -16.23 -16.75
N PHE A 35 2.48 -16.29 -16.44
CA PHE A 35 1.71 -15.09 -16.11
C PHE A 35 2.29 -14.39 -14.88
N VAL A 36 2.50 -15.13 -13.77
CA VAL A 36 3.09 -14.59 -12.54
C VAL A 36 4.51 -14.04 -12.78
N ALA A 37 5.31 -14.67 -13.64
CA ALA A 37 6.61 -14.13 -14.01
C ALA A 37 6.49 -12.83 -14.83
N ASN A 38 5.51 -12.74 -15.73
CA ASN A 38 5.33 -11.60 -16.63
C ASN A 38 4.72 -10.37 -15.95
N ILE A 39 4.00 -10.54 -14.83
CA ILE A 39 3.46 -9.42 -14.06
C ILE A 39 4.50 -8.77 -13.14
N ASN A 40 5.68 -9.36 -12.96
CA ASN A 40 6.68 -8.85 -12.01
C ASN A 40 7.58 -7.74 -12.62
N PRO A 41 7.63 -6.52 -12.05
CA PRO A 41 6.85 -6.03 -10.91
C PRO A 41 5.54 -5.37 -11.34
N GLY A 42 4.56 -5.39 -10.43
CA GLY A 42 3.24 -4.80 -10.65
C GLY A 42 2.97 -3.55 -9.82
N TRP A 43 1.94 -2.81 -10.20
CA TRP A 43 1.42 -1.63 -9.51
C TRP A 43 -0.12 -1.72 -9.39
N ASN A 44 -0.71 -1.27 -8.29
CA ASN A 44 -2.17 -1.22 -8.11
C ASN A 44 -2.71 0.15 -8.52
N LEU A 45 -3.82 0.16 -9.28
CA LEU A 45 -4.64 1.36 -9.46
C LEU A 45 -5.61 1.51 -8.27
N GLY A 46 -5.08 1.79 -7.08
CA GLY A 46 -5.88 1.91 -5.85
C GLY A 46 -6.73 3.17 -5.80
N ASN A 47 -7.78 3.18 -4.98
CA ASN A 47 -8.70 4.29 -4.75
C ASN A 47 -9.25 4.92 -6.05
N SER A 48 -9.49 4.09 -7.06
CA SER A 48 -10.03 4.46 -8.36
C SER A 48 -11.34 3.71 -8.57
N LEU A 49 -11.38 2.63 -9.36
CA LEU A 49 -12.62 1.88 -9.60
C LEU A 49 -13.07 1.07 -8.37
N ASP A 50 -12.22 0.94 -7.37
CA ASP A 50 -12.51 0.45 -6.03
C ASP A 50 -13.17 1.48 -5.12
N ALA A 51 -13.09 2.78 -5.44
CA ALA A 51 -13.73 3.84 -4.67
C ALA A 51 -15.25 3.68 -4.63
N THR A 52 -15.85 4.25 -3.58
CA THR A 52 -17.29 4.12 -3.31
C THR A 52 -17.93 5.51 -3.18
N PRO A 53 -19.07 5.77 -3.87
CA PRO A 53 -19.80 4.87 -4.74
C PRO A 53 -19.29 4.73 -6.19
N ASN A 54 -18.50 5.67 -6.72
CA ASN A 54 -18.00 5.66 -8.11
C ASN A 54 -16.48 5.84 -8.18
N GLU A 55 -15.91 5.64 -9.37
CA GLU A 55 -14.46 5.74 -9.64
C GLU A 55 -13.80 7.05 -9.15
N ASP A 56 -14.55 8.15 -9.12
CA ASP A 56 -14.11 9.49 -8.76
C ASP A 56 -14.59 9.94 -7.36
N SER A 57 -15.12 9.03 -6.55
CA SER A 57 -15.74 9.37 -5.27
C SER A 57 -14.77 9.53 -4.10
N TRP A 58 -13.53 9.07 -4.25
CA TRP A 58 -12.46 9.25 -3.26
C TRP A 58 -11.44 10.29 -3.74
N ASN A 59 -10.15 10.11 -3.46
CA ASN A 59 -9.11 11.11 -3.68
C ASN A 59 -8.59 11.22 -5.12
N ASN A 60 -9.08 10.39 -6.04
CA ASN A 60 -8.62 10.37 -7.44
C ASN A 60 -9.75 10.75 -8.39
N PRO A 61 -9.45 11.49 -9.48
CA PRO A 61 -10.38 11.60 -10.59
C PRO A 61 -10.45 10.29 -11.38
N ALA A 62 -11.45 10.17 -12.25
CA ALA A 62 -11.54 9.06 -13.21
C ALA A 62 -10.23 8.88 -13.98
N VAL A 63 -9.73 7.64 -14.03
CA VAL A 63 -8.40 7.33 -14.57
C VAL A 63 -8.31 7.71 -16.03
N GLN A 64 -7.19 8.36 -16.37
CA GLN A 64 -6.81 8.72 -17.72
C GLN A 64 -5.78 7.73 -18.27
N GLU A 65 -5.78 7.56 -19.58
CA GLU A 65 -4.84 6.69 -20.29
C GLU A 65 -3.36 6.98 -19.99
N SER A 66 -3.01 8.27 -19.84
CA SER A 66 -1.64 8.72 -19.55
C SER A 66 -1.09 8.17 -18.23
N THR A 67 -1.95 7.82 -17.27
CA THR A 67 -1.53 7.16 -16.02
C THR A 67 -0.74 5.88 -16.32
N PHE A 68 -1.22 5.09 -17.29
CA PHE A 68 -0.57 3.83 -17.64
C PHE A 68 0.70 4.03 -18.47
N ASP A 69 0.85 5.17 -19.16
CA ASP A 69 2.11 5.55 -19.80
C ASP A 69 3.20 5.82 -18.75
N TYR A 70 2.87 6.53 -17.67
CA TYR A 70 3.80 6.77 -16.56
C TYR A 70 4.18 5.47 -15.83
N VAL A 71 3.20 4.60 -15.55
CA VAL A 71 3.43 3.28 -14.94
C VAL A 71 4.35 2.42 -15.82
N LYS A 72 4.10 2.38 -17.13
CA LYS A 72 4.95 1.63 -18.06
C LYS A 72 6.36 2.22 -18.13
N ALA A 73 6.48 3.54 -18.20
CA ALA A 73 7.76 4.23 -18.29
C ALA A 73 8.63 4.04 -17.04
N ALA A 74 8.01 3.88 -15.87
CA ALA A 74 8.71 3.57 -14.61
C ALA A 74 9.30 2.14 -14.57
N GLY A 75 8.86 1.24 -15.46
CA GLY A 75 9.37 -0.12 -15.58
C GLY A 75 8.42 -1.20 -15.05
N PHE A 76 7.22 -0.85 -14.59
CA PHE A 76 6.21 -1.85 -14.21
C PHE A 76 5.74 -2.65 -15.43
N LYS A 77 5.38 -3.92 -15.18
CA LYS A 77 4.92 -4.86 -16.21
C LYS A 77 3.44 -5.19 -16.12
N SER A 78 2.80 -4.90 -15.00
CA SER A 78 1.37 -5.11 -14.82
C SER A 78 0.71 -4.04 -13.98
N VAL A 79 -0.61 -3.94 -14.14
CA VAL A 79 -1.50 -3.18 -13.27
C VAL A 79 -2.54 -4.09 -12.65
N ARG A 80 -2.59 -4.20 -11.33
CA ARG A 80 -3.77 -4.75 -10.66
C ARG A 80 -4.85 -3.67 -10.65
N LEU A 81 -6.07 -4.04 -11.03
CA LEU A 81 -7.24 -3.18 -11.18
C LEU A 81 -8.29 -3.57 -10.12
N PRO A 82 -8.18 -3.03 -8.90
CA PRO A 82 -9.26 -3.04 -7.91
C PRO A 82 -10.57 -2.49 -8.49
N VAL A 83 -11.69 -3.22 -8.33
CA VAL A 83 -13.02 -2.73 -8.73
C VAL A 83 -14.06 -3.08 -7.69
N THR A 84 -14.82 -2.08 -7.25
CA THR A 84 -15.97 -2.26 -6.36
C THR A 84 -17.26 -2.23 -7.18
N TRP A 85 -18.15 -3.21 -6.97
CA TRP A 85 -19.34 -3.43 -7.82
C TRP A 85 -20.66 -3.14 -7.11
N THR A 86 -20.64 -3.19 -5.78
CA THR A 86 -21.77 -3.01 -4.85
C THR A 86 -22.75 -1.88 -5.18
N HIS A 87 -22.27 -0.71 -5.62
CA HIS A 87 -23.08 0.48 -5.92
C HIS A 87 -23.57 0.52 -7.38
N HIS A 88 -23.19 -0.46 -8.18
CA HIS A 88 -23.50 -0.56 -9.61
C HIS A 88 -24.44 -1.73 -9.94
N PHE A 89 -25.22 -2.20 -8.97
CA PHE A 89 -26.33 -3.12 -9.23
C PHE A 89 -27.61 -2.34 -9.57
N THR A 90 -28.23 -2.64 -10.71
CA THR A 90 -29.48 -2.02 -11.17
C THR A 90 -30.73 -2.84 -10.83
N SER A 91 -30.55 -4.05 -10.31
CA SER A 91 -31.63 -4.89 -9.81
C SER A 91 -31.21 -5.64 -8.55
N GLU A 92 -32.21 -6.07 -7.77
CA GLU A 92 -32.00 -6.93 -6.60
C GLU A 92 -32.10 -8.43 -6.98
N SER A 93 -32.19 -9.28 -5.95
CA SER A 93 -32.48 -10.71 -6.09
C SER A 93 -33.77 -10.96 -6.91
N PRO A 94 -33.81 -11.99 -7.77
CA PRO A 94 -32.76 -13.01 -7.99
C PRO A 94 -31.77 -12.67 -9.11
N ASP A 95 -31.94 -11.53 -9.77
CA ASP A 95 -31.23 -11.23 -11.02
C ASP A 95 -29.87 -10.58 -10.77
N TRP A 96 -29.78 -9.67 -9.78
CA TRP A 96 -28.56 -8.95 -9.42
C TRP A 96 -27.85 -8.36 -10.66
N THR A 97 -28.62 -7.67 -11.50
CA THR A 97 -28.13 -7.09 -12.76
C THR A 97 -27.10 -6.01 -12.45
N VAL A 98 -25.91 -6.13 -13.05
CA VAL A 98 -24.87 -5.09 -12.95
C VAL A 98 -25.11 -4.07 -14.05
N ASP A 99 -24.91 -2.79 -13.74
CA ASP A 99 -24.98 -1.69 -14.68
C ASP A 99 -24.09 -1.98 -15.91
N PRO A 100 -24.68 -2.06 -17.12
CA PRO A 100 -23.92 -2.24 -18.36
C PRO A 100 -22.88 -1.15 -18.62
N GLU A 101 -23.11 0.09 -18.16
CA GLU A 101 -22.17 1.20 -18.32
C GLU A 101 -20.93 0.98 -17.45
N TRP A 102 -21.11 0.54 -16.20
CA TRP A 102 -20.00 0.19 -15.31
C TRP A 102 -19.18 -0.99 -15.85
N LEU A 103 -19.85 -2.05 -16.33
CA LEU A 103 -19.19 -3.17 -17.01
C LEU A 103 -18.39 -2.73 -18.24
N GLN A 104 -18.90 -1.76 -19.01
CA GLN A 104 -18.17 -1.17 -20.14
C GLN A 104 -16.96 -0.37 -19.65
N ARG A 105 -17.12 0.47 -18.62
CA ARG A 105 -16.01 1.27 -18.07
C ARG A 105 -14.84 0.40 -17.61
N VAL A 106 -15.10 -0.69 -16.87
CA VAL A 106 -14.06 -1.64 -16.46
C VAL A 106 -13.36 -2.25 -17.68
N SER A 107 -14.14 -2.66 -18.69
CA SER A 107 -13.60 -3.19 -19.95
C SER A 107 -12.70 -2.18 -20.67
N ASP A 108 -13.07 -0.90 -20.68
CA ASP A 108 -12.31 0.18 -21.32
C ASP A 108 -10.99 0.40 -20.59
N VAL A 109 -10.99 0.48 -19.26
CA VAL A 109 -9.75 0.63 -18.47
C VAL A 109 -8.81 -0.56 -18.66
N ILE A 110 -9.33 -1.79 -18.76
CA ILE A 110 -8.54 -2.97 -19.11
C ILE A 110 -7.88 -2.81 -20.49
N ASP A 111 -8.57 -2.22 -21.47
CA ASP A 111 -7.98 -1.94 -22.79
C ASP A 111 -6.91 -0.84 -22.72
N MET A 112 -7.11 0.19 -21.89
CA MET A 112 -6.11 1.23 -21.64
C MET A 112 -4.80 0.62 -21.10
N ILE A 113 -4.90 -0.35 -20.19
CA ILE A 113 -3.75 -1.07 -19.63
C ILE A 113 -3.11 -1.98 -20.68
N THR A 114 -3.89 -2.89 -21.27
CA THR A 114 -3.33 -3.95 -22.12
C THR A 114 -2.83 -3.44 -23.48
N SER A 115 -3.37 -2.35 -24.01
CA SER A 115 -2.86 -1.69 -25.22
C SER A 115 -1.42 -1.18 -25.07
N ARG A 116 -0.93 -0.99 -23.84
CA ARG A 116 0.45 -0.60 -23.50
C ARG A 116 1.36 -1.79 -23.20
N GLY A 117 0.89 -3.01 -23.46
CA GLY A 117 1.63 -4.24 -23.17
C GLY A 117 1.81 -4.49 -21.67
N LEU A 118 0.92 -3.95 -20.84
CA LEU A 118 0.85 -4.25 -19.40
C LEU A 118 -0.15 -5.39 -19.17
N TYR A 119 0.22 -6.34 -18.33
CA TYR A 119 -0.69 -7.36 -17.82
C TYR A 119 -1.67 -6.75 -16.81
N THR A 120 -2.82 -7.38 -16.58
CA THR A 120 -3.75 -6.91 -15.55
C THR A 120 -4.49 -8.03 -14.82
N ILE A 121 -4.78 -7.77 -13.55
CA ILE A 121 -5.61 -8.60 -12.69
C ILE A 121 -6.81 -7.74 -12.28
N VAL A 122 -8.03 -8.12 -12.68
CA VAL A 122 -9.27 -7.45 -12.26
C VAL A 122 -10.00 -8.30 -11.22
N ASN A 123 -10.61 -7.65 -10.23
CA ASN A 123 -11.20 -8.33 -9.09
C ASN A 123 -12.61 -7.83 -8.72
N VAL A 124 -13.08 -8.33 -7.58
CA VAL A 124 -14.20 -7.81 -6.79
C VAL A 124 -13.59 -7.30 -5.49
N HIS A 125 -13.66 -5.99 -5.22
CA HIS A 125 -12.79 -5.34 -4.22
C HIS A 125 -13.48 -5.08 -2.86
N HIS A 126 -14.04 -3.89 -2.61
CA HIS A 126 -14.67 -3.57 -1.32
C HIS A 126 -16.04 -4.20 -1.09
N ASP A 127 -16.58 -4.87 -2.11
CA ASP A 127 -17.69 -5.81 -1.97
C ASP A 127 -17.50 -6.80 -0.81
N SER A 128 -16.24 -7.14 -0.48
CA SER A 128 -15.85 -8.07 0.58
C SER A 128 -16.34 -7.69 1.97
N TRP A 129 -16.33 -6.40 2.33
CA TRP A 129 -16.84 -5.92 3.62
C TRP A 129 -18.21 -5.24 3.50
N GLU A 130 -18.56 -4.73 2.30
CA GLU A 130 -19.85 -4.11 2.06
C GLU A 130 -21.01 -5.11 2.12
N TRP A 131 -20.93 -6.23 1.38
CA TRP A 131 -22.03 -7.20 1.33
C TRP A 131 -21.61 -8.67 1.36
N ALA A 132 -20.35 -8.99 1.07
CA ALA A 132 -19.86 -10.38 1.03
C ALA A 132 -19.17 -10.83 2.33
N ASP A 133 -19.32 -10.06 3.41
CA ASP A 133 -18.73 -10.38 4.72
C ASP A 133 -19.45 -11.57 5.37
N VAL A 134 -18.75 -12.71 5.41
CA VAL A 134 -19.26 -13.97 5.97
C VAL A 134 -19.14 -14.06 7.49
N THR A 135 -18.46 -13.09 8.13
CA THR A 135 -18.18 -13.09 9.57
C THR A 135 -19.28 -12.39 10.36
N LYS A 136 -20.13 -11.60 9.70
CA LYS A 136 -21.28 -10.94 10.34
C LYS A 136 -22.25 -12.00 10.87
N SER A 137 -22.70 -11.83 12.10
CA SER A 137 -23.60 -12.78 12.78
C SER A 137 -24.94 -12.98 12.07
N ASP A 138 -25.36 -11.98 11.30
CA ASP A 138 -26.60 -11.93 10.52
C ASP A 138 -26.37 -12.16 9.00
N ALA A 139 -25.16 -12.59 8.60
CA ALA A 139 -24.83 -12.84 7.20
C ALA A 139 -25.74 -13.90 6.56
N ASN A 140 -26.50 -13.50 5.54
CA ASN A 140 -27.29 -14.44 4.72
C ASN A 140 -26.40 -15.09 3.64
N ILE A 141 -25.70 -16.17 4.02
CA ILE A 141 -24.74 -16.85 3.15
C ILE A 141 -25.35 -17.27 1.80
N THR A 142 -26.60 -17.74 1.78
CA THR A 142 -27.27 -18.15 0.52
C THR A 142 -27.43 -16.98 -0.45
N GLN A 143 -27.81 -15.81 0.07
CA GLN A 143 -27.97 -14.60 -0.74
C GLN A 143 -26.62 -14.05 -1.21
N ILE A 144 -25.61 -14.07 -0.34
CA ILE A 144 -24.24 -13.67 -0.68
C ILE A 144 -23.72 -14.54 -1.82
N GLU A 145 -23.83 -15.86 -1.71
CA GLU A 145 -23.42 -16.81 -2.75
C GLU A 145 -24.17 -16.59 -4.08
N GLN A 146 -25.48 -16.29 -4.01
CA GLN A 146 -26.29 -15.99 -5.20
C GLN A 146 -25.82 -14.69 -5.89
N LYS A 147 -25.64 -13.61 -5.13
CA LYS A 147 -25.18 -12.31 -5.65
C LYS A 147 -23.77 -12.44 -6.23
N PHE A 148 -22.87 -13.12 -5.53
CA PHE A 148 -21.50 -13.39 -5.98
C PHE A 148 -21.48 -14.22 -7.27
N ALA A 149 -22.35 -15.23 -7.39
CA ALA A 149 -22.46 -16.02 -8.61
C ALA A 149 -22.95 -15.20 -9.81
N LYS A 150 -23.96 -14.34 -9.60
CA LYS A 150 -24.49 -13.46 -10.65
C LYS A 150 -23.51 -12.38 -11.07
N LEU A 151 -22.77 -11.82 -10.13
CA LEU A 151 -21.73 -10.83 -10.39
C LEU A 151 -20.63 -11.43 -11.29
N TRP A 152 -20.02 -12.54 -10.87
CA TRP A 152 -18.94 -13.14 -11.64
C TRP A 152 -19.37 -13.66 -13.01
N TYR A 153 -20.60 -14.16 -13.16
CA TYR A 153 -21.13 -14.52 -14.45
C TYR A 153 -21.22 -13.31 -15.41
N GLN A 154 -21.68 -12.16 -14.93
CA GLN A 154 -21.83 -10.95 -15.75
C GLN A 154 -20.46 -10.32 -16.10
N ILE A 155 -19.54 -10.20 -15.12
CA ILE A 155 -18.15 -9.77 -15.36
C ILE A 155 -17.50 -10.65 -16.42
N SER A 156 -17.59 -11.97 -16.23
CA SER A 156 -16.95 -12.95 -17.13
C SER A 156 -17.57 -12.97 -18.51
N THR A 157 -18.88 -12.67 -18.63
CA THR A 157 -19.54 -12.53 -19.93
C THR A 157 -19.03 -11.29 -20.66
N LYS A 158 -18.91 -10.16 -19.95
CA LYS A 158 -18.40 -8.90 -20.52
C LYS A 158 -16.96 -9.03 -21.01
N LEU A 159 -16.11 -9.68 -20.21
CA LEU A 159 -14.67 -9.77 -20.43
C LEU A 159 -14.25 -11.06 -21.15
N ALA A 160 -15.20 -11.86 -21.62
CA ALA A 160 -14.97 -13.22 -22.12
C ALA A 160 -13.89 -13.31 -23.22
N CYS A 161 -13.79 -12.28 -24.07
CA CYS A 161 -12.91 -12.25 -25.24
C CYS A 161 -11.63 -11.43 -25.04
N LYS A 162 -11.35 -10.94 -23.82
CA LYS A 162 -10.10 -10.25 -23.51
C LYS A 162 -8.91 -11.22 -23.63
N SER A 163 -7.73 -10.70 -23.99
CA SER A 163 -6.51 -11.48 -24.21
C SER A 163 -6.05 -12.23 -22.95
N SER A 164 -5.03 -13.08 -23.09
CA SER A 164 -4.40 -13.80 -21.98
C SER A 164 -3.60 -12.90 -21.03
N MET A 165 -3.46 -11.60 -21.34
CA MET A 165 -2.87 -10.60 -20.45
C MET A 165 -3.81 -10.21 -19.29
N VAL A 166 -5.08 -10.59 -19.35
CA VAL A 166 -6.09 -10.28 -18.33
C VAL A 166 -6.37 -11.52 -17.49
N ALA A 167 -6.08 -11.45 -16.20
CA ALA A 167 -6.48 -12.43 -15.19
C ALA A 167 -7.62 -11.93 -14.31
N PHE A 168 -8.30 -12.86 -13.64
CA PHE A 168 -9.38 -12.56 -12.70
C PHE A 168 -8.98 -13.00 -11.29
N GLU A 169 -9.18 -12.15 -10.29
CA GLU A 169 -9.00 -12.45 -8.88
C GLU A 169 -10.34 -12.56 -8.17
N THR A 170 -10.52 -13.62 -7.36
CA THR A 170 -11.81 -14.01 -6.79
C THR A 170 -12.51 -12.89 -6.00
N ILE A 171 -11.85 -12.33 -4.98
CA ILE A 171 -12.36 -11.26 -4.12
C ILE A 171 -11.22 -10.70 -3.27
N ASN A 172 -11.22 -9.39 -3.00
CA ASN A 172 -10.22 -8.75 -2.15
C ASN A 172 -10.50 -9.00 -0.66
N GLU A 173 -9.49 -9.38 0.11
CA GLU A 173 -9.49 -9.40 1.58
C GLU A 173 -10.82 -9.83 2.24
N PRO A 174 -11.40 -10.99 1.88
CA PRO A 174 -12.67 -11.42 2.45
C PRO A 174 -12.51 -11.61 3.98
N PRO A 175 -13.29 -10.92 4.84
CA PRO A 175 -13.11 -11.00 6.28
C PRO A 175 -13.15 -12.45 6.79
N CYS A 176 -12.23 -12.79 7.69
CA CYS A 176 -12.05 -14.17 8.15
C CYS A 176 -11.48 -14.21 9.57
N ASN A 177 -12.23 -14.75 10.52
CA ASN A 177 -11.82 -14.84 11.92
C ASN A 177 -11.62 -16.29 12.37
N THR A 178 -12.26 -17.24 11.68
CA THR A 178 -12.27 -18.65 12.06
C THR A 178 -12.08 -19.58 10.86
N ALA A 179 -11.82 -20.87 11.14
CA ALA A 179 -11.79 -21.91 10.11
C ALA A 179 -13.13 -22.10 9.38
N GLU A 180 -14.25 -21.78 10.04
CA GLU A 180 -15.58 -21.81 9.42
C GLU A 180 -15.72 -20.71 8.35
N ASP A 181 -15.26 -19.49 8.66
CA ASP A 181 -15.21 -18.39 7.70
C ASP A 181 -14.33 -18.78 6.50
N GLY A 182 -13.16 -19.36 6.78
CA GLY A 182 -12.28 -19.89 5.74
C GLY A 182 -12.96 -20.92 4.83
N ALA A 183 -13.81 -21.80 5.38
CA ALA A 183 -14.59 -22.75 4.58
C ALA A 183 -15.63 -22.06 3.68
N LYS A 184 -16.28 -21.00 4.17
CA LYS A 184 -17.21 -20.17 3.37
C LYS A 184 -16.46 -19.42 2.25
N ILE A 185 -15.26 -18.91 2.51
CA ILE A 185 -14.43 -18.24 1.51
C ILE A 185 -13.91 -19.23 0.45
N ASN A 186 -13.54 -20.45 0.84
CA ASN A 186 -13.24 -21.51 -0.13
C ASN A 186 -14.44 -21.76 -1.07
N LYS A 187 -15.68 -21.58 -0.61
CA LYS A 187 -16.87 -21.68 -1.46
C LYS A 187 -16.96 -20.55 -2.48
N PHE A 188 -16.48 -19.34 -2.18
CA PHE A 188 -16.38 -18.25 -3.16
C PHE A 188 -15.43 -18.61 -4.29
N ASN A 189 -14.25 -19.18 -4.01
CA ASN A 189 -13.33 -19.67 -5.05
C ASN A 189 -14.02 -20.70 -5.98
N GLU A 190 -14.83 -21.63 -5.43
CA GLU A 190 -15.59 -22.60 -6.24
C GLU A 190 -16.68 -21.95 -7.10
N ILE A 191 -17.44 -21.01 -6.52
CA ILE A 191 -18.49 -20.28 -7.25
C ILE A 191 -17.85 -19.49 -8.39
N PHE A 192 -16.81 -18.73 -8.10
CA PHE A 192 -16.05 -17.97 -9.08
C PHE A 192 -15.61 -18.83 -10.27
N LEU A 193 -14.86 -19.92 -10.01
CA LEU A 193 -14.42 -20.84 -11.07
C LEU A 193 -15.58 -21.42 -11.89
N ARG A 194 -16.70 -21.76 -11.26
CA ARG A 194 -17.88 -22.27 -11.97
C ARG A 194 -18.47 -21.20 -12.90
N GLU A 195 -18.65 -19.99 -12.39
CA GLU A 195 -19.36 -18.93 -13.11
C GLU A 195 -18.54 -18.34 -14.26
N ILE A 196 -17.21 -18.20 -14.10
CA ILE A 196 -16.33 -17.76 -15.18
C ILE A 196 -16.35 -18.75 -16.36
N ASN A 197 -16.36 -20.05 -16.04
CA ASN A 197 -16.38 -21.12 -17.04
C ASN A 197 -17.76 -21.22 -17.71
N ARG A 198 -18.85 -21.04 -16.96
CA ARG A 198 -20.21 -20.99 -17.50
C ARG A 198 -20.40 -19.82 -18.47
N ALA A 199 -19.74 -18.69 -18.23
CA ALA A 199 -19.82 -17.52 -19.11
C ALA A 199 -19.22 -17.76 -20.51
N GLY A 200 -18.39 -18.77 -20.70
CA GLY A 200 -17.86 -19.15 -22.02
C GLY A 200 -16.68 -18.28 -22.51
N GLY A 201 -16.50 -18.19 -23.82
CA GLY A 201 -15.39 -17.47 -24.46
C GLY A 201 -14.03 -18.07 -24.13
N PHE A 202 -13.05 -17.22 -23.81
CA PHE A 202 -11.71 -17.66 -23.44
C PHE A 202 -11.54 -17.95 -21.95
N ASN A 203 -12.58 -17.78 -21.14
CA ASN A 203 -12.47 -17.82 -19.68
C ASN A 203 -11.94 -19.15 -19.15
N ALA A 204 -12.23 -20.29 -19.78
CA ALA A 204 -11.69 -21.59 -19.35
C ALA A 204 -10.16 -21.74 -19.52
N LYS A 205 -9.54 -20.86 -20.30
CA LYS A 205 -8.09 -20.81 -20.52
C LYS A 205 -7.44 -19.65 -19.76
N ARG A 206 -8.24 -18.79 -19.11
CA ARG A 206 -7.78 -17.56 -18.45
C ARG A 206 -7.11 -17.90 -17.12
N VAL A 207 -6.01 -17.21 -16.83
CA VAL A 207 -5.36 -17.27 -15.51
C VAL A 207 -6.28 -16.67 -14.46
N VAL A 208 -6.37 -17.35 -13.32
CA VAL A 208 -7.16 -16.90 -12.18
C VAL A 208 -6.35 -16.86 -10.89
N ASN A 209 -6.64 -15.87 -10.06
CA ASN A 209 -6.03 -15.72 -8.75
C ASN A 209 -7.06 -16.13 -7.68
N LEU A 210 -6.72 -17.17 -6.92
CA LEU A 210 -7.52 -17.66 -5.81
C LEU A 210 -6.97 -17.09 -4.50
N VAL A 211 -7.86 -16.84 -3.54
CA VAL A 211 -7.53 -16.11 -2.32
C VAL A 211 -7.90 -16.90 -1.08
N GLY A 212 -7.15 -16.69 0.01
CA GLY A 212 -7.50 -17.14 1.36
C GLY A 212 -8.17 -16.04 2.18
N GLY A 213 -8.52 -16.38 3.43
CA GLY A 213 -9.20 -15.46 4.34
C GLY A 213 -8.37 -14.22 4.68
N GLY A 214 -8.97 -13.04 4.50
CA GLY A 214 -8.34 -11.74 4.67
C GLY A 214 -7.14 -11.48 3.74
N MET A 215 -6.88 -12.38 2.78
CA MET A 215 -5.62 -12.42 2.02
C MET A 215 -4.37 -12.40 2.92
N ASP A 216 -4.52 -12.82 4.17
CA ASP A 216 -3.48 -12.91 5.17
C ASP A 216 -2.69 -14.21 4.98
N SER A 217 -1.36 -14.14 5.06
CA SER A 217 -0.49 -15.29 4.78
C SER A 217 -0.69 -16.45 5.76
N VAL A 218 -0.98 -16.16 7.03
CA VAL A 218 -1.17 -17.16 8.09
C VAL A 218 -2.53 -17.83 7.95
N LYS A 219 -3.61 -17.05 7.86
CA LYS A 219 -4.98 -17.56 7.66
C LYS A 219 -5.10 -18.34 6.35
N THR A 220 -4.46 -17.86 5.28
CA THR A 220 -4.40 -18.56 4.00
C THR A 220 -3.73 -19.91 4.16
N SER A 221 -2.55 -19.95 4.80
CA SER A 221 -1.83 -21.20 5.08
C SER A 221 -2.64 -22.20 5.91
N GLN A 222 -3.46 -21.72 6.85
CA GLN A 222 -4.23 -22.58 7.75
C GLN A 222 -5.54 -23.08 7.15
N TRP A 223 -6.25 -22.25 6.39
CA TRP A 223 -7.67 -22.49 6.08
C TRP A 223 -8.01 -22.49 4.59
N PHE A 224 -7.11 -22.04 3.70
CA PHE A 224 -7.34 -22.17 2.27
C PHE A 224 -7.35 -23.64 1.86
N LYS A 225 -8.30 -24.01 1.01
CA LYS A 225 -8.39 -25.33 0.39
C LYS A 225 -8.51 -25.18 -1.11
N THR A 226 -7.56 -25.75 -1.85
CA THR A 226 -7.59 -25.78 -3.30
C THR A 226 -8.88 -26.47 -3.79
N PRO A 227 -9.69 -25.81 -4.63
CA PRO A 227 -10.85 -26.46 -5.26
C PRO A 227 -10.45 -27.75 -6.01
N ALA A 228 -11.28 -28.80 -5.92
CA ALA A 228 -10.89 -30.14 -6.40
C ALA A 228 -10.74 -30.27 -7.94
N ASN A 229 -11.43 -29.43 -8.72
CA ASN A 229 -11.54 -29.57 -10.18
C ASN A 229 -11.25 -28.25 -10.91
N ILE A 230 -10.10 -27.63 -10.64
CA ILE A 230 -9.68 -26.41 -11.36
C ILE A 230 -9.25 -26.79 -12.77
N THR A 231 -9.88 -26.18 -13.77
CA THR A 231 -9.50 -26.33 -15.20
C THR A 231 -8.68 -25.14 -15.71
N ASN A 232 -8.86 -23.98 -15.08
CA ASN A 232 -8.08 -22.77 -15.33
C ASN A 232 -6.62 -22.94 -14.87
N PRO A 233 -5.64 -22.34 -15.57
CA PRO A 233 -4.36 -22.04 -14.94
C PRO A 233 -4.61 -21.10 -13.75
N TRP A 234 -4.03 -21.38 -12.58
CA TRP A 234 -4.31 -20.59 -11.38
C TRP A 234 -3.06 -20.26 -10.55
N ALA A 235 -3.14 -19.15 -9.84
CA ALA A 235 -2.16 -18.68 -8.86
C ALA A 235 -2.85 -18.42 -7.51
N LEU A 236 -2.09 -18.49 -6.43
CA LEU A 236 -2.52 -18.04 -5.11
C LEU A 236 -2.15 -16.56 -4.94
N GLN A 237 -3.05 -15.76 -4.39
CA GLN A 237 -2.79 -14.35 -4.09
C GLN A 237 -3.00 -14.04 -2.61
N PHE A 238 -2.09 -13.25 -2.04
CA PHE A 238 -2.10 -12.78 -0.65
C PHE A 238 -1.52 -11.35 -0.58
N HIS A 239 -1.70 -10.66 0.54
CA HIS A 239 -1.18 -9.31 0.80
C HIS A 239 -0.16 -9.31 1.95
N PHE A 240 0.70 -8.30 2.01
CA PHE A 240 1.71 -8.18 3.04
C PHE A 240 1.96 -6.72 3.45
N TYR A 241 1.42 -6.35 4.61
CA TYR A 241 1.64 -5.06 5.27
C TYR A 241 2.20 -5.31 6.67
N SER A 242 3.45 -5.76 6.73
CA SER A 242 4.10 -6.11 7.99
C SER A 242 5.56 -5.66 8.03
N PRO A 243 6.08 -5.25 9.20
CA PRO A 243 5.36 -5.20 10.48
C PRO A 243 4.42 -3.98 10.56
N TYR A 244 3.25 -4.17 11.19
CA TYR A 244 2.17 -3.18 11.24
C TYR A 244 2.65 -1.82 11.78
N ASP A 245 3.45 -1.85 12.84
CA ASP A 245 3.96 -0.66 13.50
C ASP A 245 4.78 0.24 12.57
N PHE A 246 5.63 -0.35 11.72
CA PHE A 246 6.39 0.41 10.73
C PHE A 246 5.52 0.88 9.56
N ILE A 247 4.73 -0.03 8.96
CA ILE A 247 3.95 0.28 7.76
C ILE A 247 2.94 1.40 8.00
N PHE A 248 2.29 1.40 9.17
CA PHE A 248 1.27 2.38 9.55
C PHE A 248 1.80 3.50 10.44
N SER A 249 3.12 3.64 10.59
CA SER A 249 3.76 4.59 11.54
C SER A 249 3.08 4.56 12.92
N ALA A 250 2.77 3.36 13.40
CA ALA A 250 2.12 3.14 14.68
C ALA A 250 3.13 3.19 15.81
N TRP A 251 2.67 3.68 16.96
CA TRP A 251 3.43 3.60 18.22
C TRP A 251 4.86 4.13 18.09
N GLY A 252 5.03 5.21 17.31
CA GLY A 252 6.31 5.90 17.11
C GLY A 252 7.38 5.10 16.35
N LYS A 253 7.02 3.99 15.69
CA LYS A 253 7.95 3.20 14.89
C LYS A 253 8.29 3.90 13.58
N THR A 254 9.47 4.50 13.52
CA THR A 254 10.01 5.20 12.35
C THR A 254 11.25 4.53 11.76
N ILE A 255 11.60 3.34 12.27
CA ILE A 255 12.82 2.60 11.92
C ILE A 255 12.48 1.19 11.44
N TRP A 256 13.29 0.68 10.51
CA TRP A 256 13.21 -0.69 10.00
C TRP A 256 14.58 -1.14 9.46
N GLY A 257 14.88 -2.44 9.58
CA GLY A 257 16.02 -3.08 8.92
C GLY A 257 17.01 -3.74 9.87
N SER A 258 16.62 -3.95 11.13
CA SER A 258 17.33 -4.84 12.04
C SER A 258 17.34 -6.28 11.51
N ASP A 259 18.22 -7.12 12.04
CA ASP A 259 18.24 -8.55 11.69
C ASP A 259 16.93 -9.25 12.09
N SER A 260 16.27 -8.78 13.16
CA SER A 260 14.95 -9.28 13.57
C SER A 260 13.89 -8.93 12.53
N ASP A 261 13.82 -7.67 12.08
CA ASP A 261 12.85 -7.24 11.07
C ASP A 261 12.99 -8.07 9.77
N LYS A 262 14.24 -8.25 9.33
CA LYS A 262 14.58 -9.03 8.13
C LYS A 262 14.22 -10.52 8.29
N SER A 263 14.50 -11.09 9.47
CA SER A 263 14.20 -12.49 9.76
C SER A 263 12.69 -12.74 9.79
N GLU A 264 11.90 -11.83 10.35
CA GLU A 264 10.45 -11.96 10.42
C GLU A 264 9.80 -11.89 9.04
N LEU A 265 10.22 -10.92 8.20
CA LEU A 265 9.77 -10.83 6.81
C LEU A 265 10.12 -12.10 6.02
N ASP A 266 11.39 -12.54 6.10
CA ASP A 266 11.84 -13.74 5.38
C ASP A 266 11.08 -14.99 5.81
N SER A 267 10.92 -15.19 7.12
CA SER A 267 10.24 -16.37 7.68
C SER A 267 8.76 -16.42 7.31
N THR A 268 8.09 -15.27 7.25
CA THR A 268 6.68 -15.20 6.88
C THR A 268 6.47 -15.60 5.42
N LEU A 269 7.29 -15.05 4.51
CA LEU A 269 7.23 -15.42 3.09
C LEU A 269 7.68 -16.87 2.85
N ALA A 270 8.68 -17.35 3.60
CA ALA A 270 9.13 -18.74 3.55
C ALA A 270 8.02 -19.72 3.94
N LEU A 271 7.28 -19.42 5.01
CA LEU A 271 6.20 -20.28 5.51
C LEU A 271 5.09 -20.41 4.47
N LEU A 272 4.63 -19.28 3.90
CA LEU A 272 3.64 -19.31 2.84
C LEU A 272 4.15 -20.10 1.63
N ARG A 273 5.39 -19.85 1.20
CA ARG A 273 5.98 -20.58 0.06
C ARG A 273 6.01 -22.08 0.30
N GLY A 274 6.41 -22.51 1.50
CA GLY A 274 6.52 -23.90 1.91
C GLY A 274 5.18 -24.64 1.95
N ASN A 275 4.08 -23.96 2.28
CA ASN A 275 2.74 -24.55 2.26
C ASN A 275 2.15 -24.73 0.86
N PHE A 276 2.70 -24.03 -0.13
CA PHE A 276 2.18 -23.98 -1.48
C PHE A 276 3.23 -24.31 -2.54
N THR A 277 4.19 -25.21 -2.30
CA THR A 277 5.43 -25.41 -3.08
C THR A 277 5.32 -25.27 -4.61
N ASP A 278 4.28 -25.86 -5.22
CA ASP A 278 4.13 -25.95 -6.69
C ASP A 278 3.10 -24.96 -7.27
N VAL A 279 2.64 -24.00 -6.47
CA VAL A 279 1.62 -23.02 -6.86
C VAL A 279 2.29 -21.66 -7.16
N PRO A 280 2.06 -21.04 -8.32
CA PRO A 280 2.49 -19.66 -8.55
C PRO A 280 1.88 -18.71 -7.52
N ILE A 281 2.67 -17.79 -6.95
CA ILE A 281 2.20 -16.86 -5.91
C ILE A 281 2.32 -15.41 -6.37
N VAL A 282 1.23 -14.67 -6.18
CA VAL A 282 1.16 -13.22 -6.34
C VAL A 282 1.08 -12.58 -4.94
N LEU A 283 2.01 -11.69 -4.63
CA LEU A 283 1.87 -10.74 -3.53
C LEU A 283 1.09 -9.55 -4.11
N GLY A 284 -0.24 -9.57 -3.95
CA GLY A 284 -1.17 -8.69 -4.64
C GLY A 284 -1.12 -7.24 -4.17
N GLU A 285 -0.70 -7.03 -2.92
CA GLU A 285 -0.51 -5.73 -2.32
C GLU A 285 0.62 -5.79 -1.29
N PHE A 286 1.46 -4.77 -1.31
CA PHE A 286 2.39 -4.37 -0.27
C PHE A 286 2.66 -2.89 -0.43
N ASP A 287 3.01 -2.21 0.66
CA ASP A 287 3.60 -0.87 0.60
C ASP A 287 4.28 -0.51 1.91
N ALA A 288 5.32 0.32 1.81
CA ALA A 288 5.74 1.25 2.86
C ALA A 288 5.65 2.65 2.25
N SER A 289 4.62 3.42 2.61
CA SER A 289 4.31 4.67 1.92
C SER A 289 5.33 5.78 2.22
N PRO A 290 5.79 6.56 1.20
CA PRO A 290 6.58 7.78 1.43
C PRO A 290 5.87 8.81 2.32
N THR A 291 4.53 8.80 2.33
CA THR A 291 3.70 9.74 3.09
C THR A 291 4.08 9.69 4.57
N ASN A 292 4.13 8.50 5.16
CA ASN A 292 4.29 8.33 6.61
C ASN A 292 5.60 7.65 7.05
N THR A 293 6.28 6.90 6.18
CA THR A 293 7.50 6.17 6.58
C THR A 293 8.78 6.98 6.32
N GLU A 294 9.84 6.69 7.08
CA GLU A 294 11.15 7.34 6.95
C GLU A 294 11.94 6.75 5.77
N PRO A 295 12.56 7.56 4.88
CA PRO A 295 13.20 7.07 3.65
C PRO A 295 14.25 5.98 3.83
N ALA A 296 15.19 6.09 4.77
CA ALA A 296 16.23 5.08 4.91
C ALA A 296 15.65 3.72 5.35
N ALA A 297 14.71 3.73 6.30
CA ALA A 297 13.97 2.55 6.71
C ALA A 297 13.13 1.97 5.55
N ARG A 298 12.41 2.82 4.81
CA ARG A 298 11.55 2.43 3.69
C ARG A 298 12.31 1.83 2.52
N TRP A 299 13.41 2.44 2.10
CA TRP A 299 14.23 1.91 1.00
C TRP A 299 14.86 0.57 1.37
N LYS A 300 15.29 0.40 2.64
CA LYS A 300 15.71 -0.92 3.16
C LYS A 300 14.57 -1.94 3.12
N TYR A 301 13.34 -1.54 3.49
CA TYR A 301 12.17 -2.41 3.45
C TYR A 301 11.86 -2.88 2.03
N HIS A 302 11.74 -1.95 1.08
CA HIS A 302 11.46 -2.27 -0.33
C HIS A 302 12.56 -3.16 -0.93
N ASP A 303 13.85 -2.83 -0.73
CA ASP A 303 14.95 -3.66 -1.25
C ASP A 303 14.88 -5.09 -0.70
N TYR A 304 14.70 -5.24 0.61
CA TYR A 304 14.66 -6.54 1.25
C TYR A 304 13.42 -7.35 0.84
N LEU A 305 12.25 -6.73 0.75
CA LEU A 305 11.01 -7.37 0.31
C LEU A 305 11.12 -7.85 -1.14
N ILE A 306 11.65 -7.02 -2.05
CA ILE A 306 11.81 -7.38 -3.46
C ILE A 306 12.82 -8.53 -3.64
N ARG A 307 13.94 -8.52 -2.91
CA ARG A 307 14.88 -9.66 -2.91
C ARG A 307 14.27 -10.92 -2.32
N THR A 308 13.46 -10.80 -1.27
CA THR A 308 12.84 -11.95 -0.60
C THR A 308 11.73 -12.57 -1.45
N THR A 309 10.89 -11.75 -2.08
CA THR A 309 9.87 -12.24 -3.04
C THR A 309 10.53 -12.93 -4.24
N LYS A 310 11.64 -12.41 -4.75
CA LYS A 310 12.45 -13.10 -5.77
C LYS A 310 13.01 -14.43 -5.27
N LYS A 311 13.58 -14.48 -4.06
CA LYS A 311 14.09 -15.71 -3.41
C LYS A 311 13.00 -16.80 -3.33
N TYR A 312 11.76 -16.41 -3.07
CA TYR A 312 10.63 -17.33 -2.95
C TYR A 312 9.73 -17.42 -4.19
N ASN A 313 10.19 -16.93 -5.35
CA ASN A 313 9.46 -16.97 -6.62
C ASN A 313 8.00 -16.45 -6.50
N MET A 314 7.86 -15.27 -5.91
CA MET A 314 6.61 -14.54 -5.78
C MET A 314 6.66 -13.27 -6.64
N SER A 315 5.53 -12.87 -7.21
CA SER A 315 5.44 -11.58 -7.92
C SER A 315 4.82 -10.50 -7.04
N PRO A 316 5.57 -9.46 -6.66
CA PRO A 316 5.07 -8.33 -5.87
C PRO A 316 4.34 -7.29 -6.72
N ILE A 317 3.24 -6.74 -6.18
CA ILE A 317 2.47 -5.65 -6.78
C ILE A 317 2.34 -4.54 -5.73
N LEU A 318 2.93 -3.38 -6.02
CA LEU A 318 2.94 -2.21 -5.12
C LEU A 318 1.51 -1.65 -4.97
N TRP A 319 1.08 -1.35 -3.76
CA TRP A 319 -0.15 -0.59 -3.53
C TRP A 319 0.08 0.92 -3.73
N ASP A 320 -0.81 1.58 -4.46
CA ASP A 320 -0.77 3.03 -4.65
C ASP A 320 -2.20 3.60 -4.77
N ASN A 321 -2.63 4.26 -3.70
CA ASN A 321 -3.92 4.93 -3.61
C ASN A 321 -3.95 6.28 -4.38
N GLY A 322 -2.87 6.70 -5.04
CA GLY A 322 -2.73 7.97 -5.74
C GLY A 322 -2.22 9.14 -4.87
N LEU A 323 -2.23 8.99 -3.55
CA LEU A 323 -1.59 9.92 -2.61
C LEU A 323 -0.16 9.49 -2.26
N ASP A 324 0.11 8.18 -2.25
CA ASP A 324 1.39 7.65 -1.80
C ASP A 324 2.49 7.81 -2.85
N HIS A 325 2.35 7.23 -4.05
CA HIS A 325 3.49 7.14 -4.98
C HIS A 325 3.35 8.03 -6.21
N LEU A 326 2.48 7.67 -7.15
CA LEU A 326 2.32 8.43 -8.40
C LEU A 326 1.35 9.59 -8.21
N ASP A 327 1.81 10.81 -8.42
CA ASP A 327 0.90 11.92 -8.73
C ASP A 327 0.44 11.77 -10.19
N ARG A 328 -0.77 11.25 -10.35
CA ARG A 328 -1.37 10.93 -11.66
C ARG A 328 -1.61 12.16 -12.52
N SER A 329 -1.71 13.35 -11.91
CA SER A 329 -1.94 14.60 -12.62
C SER A 329 -0.67 15.13 -13.30
N SER A 330 0.48 14.96 -12.65
CA SER A 330 1.77 15.46 -13.14
C SER A 330 2.66 14.37 -13.75
N GLY A 331 2.36 13.09 -13.47
CA GLY A 331 3.21 11.95 -13.84
C GLY A 331 4.46 11.81 -12.98
N ILE A 332 4.56 12.54 -11.88
CA ILE A 332 5.71 12.56 -10.98
C ILE A 332 5.54 11.50 -9.90
N TRP A 333 6.58 10.67 -9.71
CA TRP A 333 6.69 9.76 -8.57
C TRP A 333 7.21 10.53 -7.35
N ARG A 334 6.47 10.50 -6.25
CA ARG A 334 6.82 11.20 -5.00
C ARG A 334 8.11 10.69 -4.36
N ASP A 335 8.41 9.41 -4.56
CA ASP A 335 9.71 8.85 -4.23
C ASP A 335 10.26 7.95 -5.37
N PRO A 336 11.00 8.53 -6.31
CA PRO A 336 11.57 7.77 -7.43
C PRO A 336 12.54 6.67 -6.96
N VAL A 337 13.18 6.82 -5.79
CA VAL A 337 14.13 5.82 -5.27
C VAL A 337 13.43 4.50 -4.95
N SER A 338 12.27 4.52 -4.26
CA SER A 338 11.48 3.29 -4.04
C SER A 338 11.03 2.66 -5.34
N ILE A 339 10.63 3.48 -6.32
CA ILE A 339 10.20 2.98 -7.62
C ILE A 339 11.34 2.30 -8.35
N GLU A 340 12.54 2.92 -8.39
CA GLU A 340 13.74 2.30 -8.97
C GLU A 340 14.12 0.99 -8.26
N ILE A 341 14.05 0.93 -6.93
CA ILE A 341 14.31 -0.30 -6.16
C ILE A 341 13.34 -1.41 -6.57
N ILE A 342 12.05 -1.09 -6.70
CA ILE A 342 11.00 -2.05 -7.05
C ILE A 342 11.11 -2.50 -8.50
N THR A 343 11.31 -1.57 -9.44
CA THR A 343 11.32 -1.88 -10.87
C THR A 343 12.64 -2.48 -11.34
N ASN A 344 13.74 -2.25 -10.62
CA ASN A 344 15.06 -2.85 -10.86
C ASN A 344 15.40 -3.98 -9.86
N GLY A 345 14.43 -4.82 -9.48
CA GLY A 345 14.62 -5.90 -8.49
C GLY A 345 15.66 -6.99 -8.82
N ASN A 346 16.38 -6.88 -9.93
CA ASN A 346 17.54 -7.72 -10.27
C ASN A 346 18.88 -7.12 -9.84
N GLU A 347 18.92 -5.80 -9.63
CA GLU A 347 20.12 -5.08 -9.27
C GLU A 347 20.35 -5.13 -7.76
N THR A 348 21.61 -4.97 -7.38
CA THR A 348 21.98 -4.80 -5.97
C THR A 348 22.01 -3.31 -5.66
N ASN A 349 21.20 -2.88 -4.69
CA ASN A 349 21.09 -1.47 -4.32
C ASN A 349 22.09 -1.11 -3.22
N SER A 350 22.68 0.08 -3.33
CA SER A 350 23.30 0.75 -2.18
C SER A 350 22.25 1.54 -1.42
N LEU A 351 22.25 1.45 -0.09
CA LEU A 351 21.19 2.01 0.75
C LEU A 351 21.79 2.91 1.85
N PRO A 352 21.12 4.01 2.23
CA PRO A 352 21.52 4.75 3.42
C PRO A 352 21.41 3.85 4.65
N ASP A 353 22.38 3.95 5.55
CA ASP A 353 22.23 3.34 6.87
C ASP A 353 21.35 4.22 7.77
N SER A 354 20.77 3.61 8.80
CA SER A 354 19.94 4.31 9.78
C SER A 354 19.82 3.52 11.07
N THR A 355 19.41 4.19 12.14
CA THR A 355 19.13 3.53 13.42
C THR A 355 18.15 2.37 13.23
N VAL A 356 18.49 1.20 13.77
CA VAL A 356 17.61 0.02 13.81
C VAL A 356 17.35 -0.50 15.23
N ASP A 357 18.03 0.08 16.22
CA ASP A 357 17.86 -0.25 17.64
C ASP A 357 16.66 0.50 18.23
N THR A 358 15.63 -0.25 18.64
CA THR A 358 14.43 0.29 19.26
C THR A 358 14.66 0.92 20.64
N SER A 359 15.80 0.64 21.28
CA SER A 359 16.19 1.22 22.57
C SER A 359 17.01 2.50 22.44
N ALA A 360 17.37 2.91 21.21
CA ALA A 360 18.17 4.10 20.97
C ALA A 360 17.47 5.37 21.47
N SER A 361 18.26 6.27 22.07
CA SER A 361 17.80 7.59 22.53
C SER A 361 17.89 8.68 21.45
N SER A 362 18.39 8.35 20.26
CA SER A 362 18.38 9.22 19.08
C SER A 362 18.21 8.40 17.79
N GLN A 363 17.59 9.01 16.79
CA GLN A 363 17.47 8.44 15.45
C GLN A 363 18.44 9.10 14.48
N SER A 364 19.26 8.29 13.83
CA SER A 364 20.12 8.68 12.71
C SER A 364 19.54 8.14 11.40
N SER A 365 19.75 8.87 10.30
CA SER A 365 19.39 8.44 8.95
C SER A 365 20.32 9.10 7.94
N SER A 366 21.03 8.29 7.16
CA SER A 366 21.89 8.77 6.09
C SER A 366 21.12 9.22 4.84
N ALA A 367 19.79 9.13 4.83
CA ALA A 367 18.97 9.78 3.82
C ALA A 367 18.88 11.31 4.03
N TYR A 368 19.44 11.81 5.14
CA TYR A 368 19.40 13.23 5.49
C TYR A 368 20.75 13.76 5.96
N ILE A 369 20.97 15.05 5.74
CA ILE A 369 21.93 15.85 6.49
C ILE A 369 21.13 16.91 7.24
N TYR A 370 21.13 16.82 8.56
CA TYR A 370 20.47 17.78 9.44
C TYR A 370 21.48 18.80 9.97
N HIS A 371 21.14 20.08 9.85
CA HIS A 371 21.88 21.16 10.46
C HIS A 371 20.94 22.03 11.31
N GLN A 372 21.26 22.23 12.58
CA GLN A 372 20.42 23.00 13.49
C GLN A 372 20.70 24.50 13.34
N VAL A 373 19.67 25.34 13.39
CA VAL A 373 19.85 26.81 13.43
C VAL A 373 20.62 27.19 14.70
N GLY A 374 21.56 28.13 14.57
CA GLY A 374 22.38 28.63 15.66
C GLY A 374 23.57 27.74 16.05
N THR A 375 23.85 26.65 15.33
CA THR A 375 25.04 25.83 15.55
C THR A 375 26.07 25.97 14.43
N GLU A 376 27.34 25.72 14.76
CA GLU A 376 28.43 25.75 13.78
C GLU A 376 28.27 24.61 12.76
N VAL A 377 28.47 24.93 11.48
CA VAL A 377 28.48 23.94 10.41
C VAL A 377 29.72 23.06 10.56
N THR A 378 29.52 21.76 10.71
CA THR A 378 30.58 20.77 10.90
C THR A 378 30.57 19.72 9.79
N ASP A 379 31.69 19.01 9.61
CA ASP A 379 31.78 17.88 8.70
C ASP A 379 30.68 16.85 9.01
N GLN A 380 30.00 16.35 7.98
CA GLN A 380 28.94 15.35 8.13
C GLN A 380 29.38 14.06 7.47
N THR A 381 29.46 12.99 8.25
CA THR A 381 29.82 11.65 7.75
C THR A 381 28.59 10.76 7.80
N LEU A 382 28.17 10.29 6.62
CA LEU A 382 26.99 9.45 6.44
C LEU A 382 27.41 8.00 6.19
N PRO A 383 27.08 7.05 7.08
CA PRO A 383 27.25 5.63 6.82
C PRO A 383 26.24 5.13 5.78
N PHE A 384 26.71 4.32 4.85
CA PHE A 384 25.89 3.65 3.84
C PHE A 384 26.17 2.15 3.82
N ILE A 385 25.24 1.41 3.24
CA ILE A 385 25.36 -0.01 2.95
C ILE A 385 25.60 -0.14 1.45
N PHE A 386 26.86 -0.29 1.04
CA PHE A 386 27.21 -0.31 -0.39
C PHE A 386 26.84 -1.63 -1.10
N ASN A 387 26.70 -2.74 -0.37
CA ASN A 387 26.37 -4.05 -0.95
C ASN A 387 27.22 -4.40 -2.19
N ASP A 388 28.55 -4.32 -2.04
CA ASP A 388 29.55 -4.56 -3.10
C ASP A 388 29.55 -3.55 -4.27
N ASN A 389 28.71 -2.52 -4.25
CA ASN A 389 28.80 -1.42 -5.19
C ASN A 389 29.89 -0.42 -4.83
N THR A 390 30.22 0.43 -5.81
CA THR A 390 31.06 1.62 -5.63
C THR A 390 30.27 2.88 -5.93
N LEU A 391 30.46 3.94 -5.13
CA LEU A 391 29.93 5.26 -5.45
C LEU A 391 30.64 5.81 -6.70
N VAL A 392 29.86 6.16 -7.72
CA VAL A 392 30.33 6.68 -9.02
C VAL A 392 30.37 8.20 -9.02
N SER A 393 29.30 8.84 -8.57
CA SER A 393 29.19 10.30 -8.53
C SER A 393 28.10 10.76 -7.57
N ILE A 394 28.23 11.98 -7.06
CA ILE A 394 27.15 12.69 -6.37
C ILE A 394 26.73 13.88 -7.24
N GLN A 395 25.44 14.06 -7.45
CA GLN A 395 24.89 15.19 -8.22
C GLN A 395 23.98 16.04 -7.34
N ASP A 396 24.05 17.36 -7.47
CA ASP A 396 23.07 18.27 -6.86
C ASP A 396 21.71 18.22 -7.58
N SER A 397 20.70 18.87 -7.01
CA SER A 397 19.36 18.93 -7.60
C SER A 397 19.28 19.64 -8.95
N LYS A 398 20.36 20.27 -9.43
CA LYS A 398 20.49 20.88 -10.77
C LYS A 398 21.21 19.95 -11.76
N GLY A 399 21.66 18.77 -11.32
CA GLY A 399 22.44 17.81 -12.12
C GLY A 399 23.94 18.12 -12.16
N THR A 400 24.43 19.07 -11.38
CA THR A 400 25.86 19.38 -11.27
C THR A 400 26.56 18.27 -10.49
N THR A 401 27.62 17.71 -11.05
CA THR A 401 28.41 16.69 -10.35
C THR A 401 29.34 17.35 -9.33
N LEU A 402 29.26 16.90 -8.08
CA LEU A 402 30.14 17.34 -7.00
C LEU A 402 31.56 16.83 -7.23
N LYS A 403 32.55 17.59 -6.75
CA LYS A 403 33.98 17.28 -6.86
C LYS A 403 34.42 16.41 -5.69
N ALA A 404 34.84 15.17 -5.99
CA ALA A 404 35.52 14.31 -5.04
C ALA A 404 36.76 15.01 -4.43
N ASP A 405 37.11 14.62 -3.22
CA ASP A 405 38.23 15.12 -2.40
C ASP A 405 38.11 16.57 -1.92
N THR A 406 37.19 17.37 -2.48
CA THR A 406 36.95 18.75 -2.03
C THR A 406 35.54 19.01 -1.53
N GLU A 407 34.52 18.42 -2.17
CA GLU A 407 33.10 18.62 -1.81
C GLU A 407 32.53 17.38 -1.12
N TYR A 408 33.14 16.21 -1.33
CA TYR A 408 32.91 15.01 -0.53
C TYR A 408 34.14 14.08 -0.57
N THR A 409 34.28 13.20 0.42
CA THR A 409 35.25 12.09 0.43
C THR A 409 34.55 10.78 0.74
N VAL A 410 35.16 9.66 0.38
CA VAL A 410 34.63 8.31 0.67
C VAL A 410 35.71 7.49 1.37
N SER A 411 35.36 6.89 2.51
CA SER A 411 36.24 5.98 3.25
C SER A 411 35.46 4.75 3.72
N GLY A 412 35.76 3.60 3.12
CA GLY A 412 34.92 2.41 3.25
C GLY A 412 33.52 2.70 2.69
N SER A 413 32.49 2.44 3.49
CA SER A 413 31.09 2.75 3.14
C SER A 413 30.59 4.06 3.76
N ASN A 414 31.50 4.94 4.21
CA ASN A 414 31.15 6.25 4.74
C ASN A 414 31.40 7.34 3.68
N ILE A 415 30.43 8.23 3.53
CA ILE A 415 30.52 9.40 2.65
C ILE A 415 30.57 10.64 3.54
N THR A 416 31.65 11.41 3.46
CA THR A 416 31.86 12.61 4.29
C THR A 416 31.75 13.87 3.44
N PHE A 417 30.87 14.78 3.85
CA PHE A 417 30.72 16.13 3.31
C PHE A 417 31.42 17.13 4.25
N PRO A 418 32.50 17.80 3.81
CA PRO A 418 33.22 18.75 4.64
C PRO A 418 32.38 19.99 4.99
N ALA A 419 32.60 20.55 6.18
CA ALA A 419 32.00 21.78 6.64
C ALA A 419 32.15 22.91 5.62
N SER A 420 33.34 23.04 5.01
CA SER A 420 33.62 24.07 4.00
C SER A 420 32.68 24.01 2.79
N PHE A 421 32.24 22.81 2.41
CA PHE A 421 31.25 22.62 1.35
C PHE A 421 29.83 22.83 1.90
N LEU A 422 29.51 22.24 3.05
CA LEU A 422 28.18 22.38 3.66
C LEU A 422 27.84 23.83 4.02
N SER A 423 28.82 24.67 4.34
CA SER A 423 28.64 26.11 4.59
C SER A 423 28.18 26.89 3.37
N THR A 424 28.13 26.30 2.16
CA THR A 424 27.47 26.94 1.01
C THR A 424 25.95 26.77 1.01
N TYR A 425 25.43 25.87 1.85
CA TYR A 425 24.00 25.58 2.01
C TYR A 425 23.50 25.99 3.40
N PHE A 426 24.28 25.66 4.43
CA PHE A 426 23.97 25.91 5.83
C PHE A 426 24.74 27.09 6.40
N SER A 427 24.13 27.71 7.40
CA SER A 427 24.77 28.67 8.29
C SER A 427 24.00 28.70 9.61
N GLU A 428 24.58 29.32 10.64
CA GLU A 428 23.89 29.56 11.91
C GLU A 428 22.56 30.33 11.75
N THR A 429 22.39 31.05 10.65
CA THR A 429 21.23 31.92 10.38
C THR A 429 20.43 31.54 9.15
N THR A 430 20.74 30.41 8.48
CA THR A 430 19.95 29.94 7.34
C THR A 430 18.53 29.65 7.81
N GLU A 431 17.53 30.08 7.04
CA GLU A 431 16.13 29.84 7.41
C GLU A 431 15.85 28.32 7.46
N PRO A 432 15.12 27.84 8.49
CA PRO A 432 14.70 26.45 8.56
C PRO A 432 13.91 26.01 7.33
N GLY A 433 14.17 24.79 6.86
CA GLY A 433 13.44 24.18 5.77
C GLY A 433 14.26 23.16 4.98
N LEU A 434 13.65 22.69 3.89
CA LEU A 434 14.28 21.83 2.90
C LEU A 434 15.22 22.63 2.00
N LEU A 435 16.46 22.15 1.87
CA LEU A 435 17.46 22.70 0.95
C LEU A 435 17.63 21.77 -0.27
N PRO A 436 18.42 22.15 -1.29
CA PRO A 436 18.77 21.25 -2.38
C PRO A 436 19.29 19.89 -1.87
N ASN A 437 18.90 18.81 -2.54
CA ASN A 437 19.32 17.46 -2.21
C ASN A 437 20.48 16.99 -3.10
N PHE A 438 21.07 15.86 -2.72
CA PHE A 438 22.11 15.19 -3.47
C PHE A 438 21.65 13.80 -3.92
N THR A 439 21.76 13.53 -5.22
CA THR A 439 21.51 12.20 -5.79
C THR A 439 22.82 11.44 -5.89
N LEU A 440 22.88 10.27 -5.26
CA LEU A 440 24.06 9.43 -5.23
C LEU A 440 23.92 8.34 -6.29
N LYS A 441 24.85 8.30 -7.25
CA LYS A 441 24.91 7.25 -8.27
C LYS A 441 25.93 6.21 -7.89
N PHE A 442 25.50 4.94 -7.86
CA PHE A 442 26.35 3.78 -7.62
C PHE A 442 26.59 3.00 -8.92
N SER A 443 27.47 2.00 -8.86
CA SER A 443 27.79 1.12 -9.99
C SER A 443 26.61 0.26 -10.47
N SER A 444 25.62 0.02 -9.60
CA SER A 444 24.41 -0.75 -9.89
C SER A 444 23.28 -0.29 -8.95
N GLY A 445 22.04 -0.57 -9.33
CA GLY A 445 20.85 -0.31 -8.54
C GLY A 445 20.34 1.12 -8.60
N ALA A 446 19.40 1.43 -7.69
CA ALA A 446 18.76 2.72 -7.56
C ALA A 446 19.75 3.83 -7.13
N SER A 447 19.36 5.08 -7.40
CA SER A 447 20.14 6.27 -7.01
C SER A 447 19.54 6.94 -5.77
N PRO A 448 19.96 6.57 -4.54
CA PRO A 448 19.40 7.16 -3.33
C PRO A 448 19.71 8.66 -3.23
N VAL A 449 18.82 9.36 -2.53
CA VAL A 449 18.90 10.81 -2.34
C VAL A 449 19.27 11.13 -0.88
N VAL A 450 20.16 12.10 -0.69
CA VAL A 450 20.46 12.72 0.60
C VAL A 450 19.81 14.10 0.62
N GLN A 451 18.81 14.28 1.47
CA GLN A 451 18.08 15.53 1.63
C GLN A 451 18.74 16.41 2.69
N LEU A 452 19.07 17.65 2.32
CA LEU A 452 19.62 18.64 3.25
C LEU A 452 18.48 19.33 3.98
N VAL A 453 18.58 19.41 5.31
CA VAL A 453 17.53 19.99 6.16
C VAL A 453 18.18 20.95 7.15
N GLN A 454 17.88 22.24 6.98
CA GLN A 454 18.12 23.22 8.04
C GLN A 454 16.93 23.13 8.99
N TRP A 455 17.14 22.89 10.27
CA TRP A 455 16.04 22.67 11.21
C TRP A 455 16.17 23.50 12.48
N ASP A 456 15.01 23.78 13.05
CA ASP A 456 14.81 24.35 14.39
C ASP A 456 13.48 23.76 14.92
N THR A 457 13.18 23.89 16.20
CA THR A 457 11.94 23.33 16.74
C THR A 457 10.72 24.05 16.14
N PRO A 458 9.78 23.35 15.48
CA PRO A 458 8.55 23.94 14.96
C PRO A 458 7.75 24.66 16.04
N THR A 459 6.83 25.54 15.65
CA THR A 459 6.00 26.29 16.62
C THR A 459 4.53 26.16 16.29
N LEU A 460 3.70 25.85 17.29
CA LEU A 460 2.25 25.89 17.17
C LEU A 460 1.74 27.31 17.40
N SER A 461 0.69 27.72 16.69
CA SER A 461 0.04 29.02 16.94
C SER A 461 -0.68 29.07 18.28
N GLU A 462 -1.13 27.90 18.75
CA GLU A 462 -1.81 27.69 20.01
C GLU A 462 -1.27 26.41 20.66
N THR A 463 -1.15 26.41 21.99
CA THR A 463 -0.63 25.25 22.74
C THR A 463 -1.71 24.53 23.54
N SER A 464 -2.97 24.94 23.39
CA SER A 464 -4.11 24.28 24.04
C SER A 464 -5.43 24.63 23.39
N ALA A 465 -6.40 23.71 23.46
CA ALA A 465 -7.80 23.96 23.15
C ALA A 465 -8.70 23.25 24.16
N ALA A 466 -9.97 23.68 24.27
CA ALA A 466 -10.97 22.95 25.03
C ALA A 466 -11.59 21.85 24.16
N ALA A 467 -11.73 20.62 24.67
CA ALA A 467 -12.37 19.53 23.92
C ALA A 467 -13.81 19.90 23.52
N SER A 468 -14.50 20.67 24.37
CA SER A 468 -15.84 21.18 24.10
C SER A 468 -15.92 22.12 22.89
N SER A 469 -14.82 22.75 22.45
CA SER A 469 -14.82 23.63 21.27
C SER A 469 -14.62 22.90 19.94
N VAL A 470 -14.33 21.60 19.95
CA VAL A 470 -14.00 20.79 18.75
C VAL A 470 -14.70 19.43 18.73
N SER A 471 -15.77 19.28 19.50
CA SER A 471 -16.53 18.02 19.60
C SER A 471 -17.16 17.62 18.26
N GLY A 472 -16.95 16.36 17.87
CA GLY A 472 -17.51 15.79 16.64
C GLY A 472 -16.75 16.13 15.36
N SER A 473 -15.51 16.62 15.46
CA SER A 473 -14.66 16.93 14.30
C SER A 473 -13.17 16.73 14.63
N ASP A 474 -12.35 16.64 13.58
CA ASP A 474 -10.89 16.74 13.72
C ASP A 474 -10.49 18.11 14.29
N LEU A 475 -9.48 18.12 15.16
CA LEU A 475 -8.86 19.33 15.68
C LEU A 475 -7.60 19.63 14.85
N SER A 476 -7.69 20.64 13.98
CA SER A 476 -6.55 21.18 13.24
C SER A 476 -5.83 22.25 14.05
N ILE A 477 -4.54 22.05 14.31
CA ILE A 477 -3.71 22.95 15.11
C ILE A 477 -2.68 23.60 14.18
N PRO A 478 -2.76 24.92 13.94
CA PRO A 478 -1.85 25.57 13.01
C PRO A 478 -0.39 25.50 13.49
N ILE A 479 0.51 25.19 12.56
CA ILE A 479 1.93 25.00 12.80
C ILE A 479 2.75 25.86 11.84
N THR A 480 3.86 26.41 12.35
CA THR A 480 4.97 26.89 11.53
C THR A 480 6.04 25.82 11.52
N TRP A 481 6.16 25.12 10.39
CA TRP A 481 7.20 24.13 10.18
C TRP A 481 8.59 24.78 10.18
N LYS A 482 9.57 24.12 10.80
CA LYS A 482 10.97 24.57 10.84
C LYS A 482 11.95 23.43 10.53
N GLY A 483 11.84 22.86 9.34
CA GLY A 483 12.65 21.71 8.93
C GLY A 483 11.84 20.84 7.99
N LEU A 484 11.74 19.54 8.28
CA LEU A 484 10.86 18.64 7.54
C LEU A 484 9.39 18.94 7.86
N PRO A 485 8.52 19.19 6.86
CA PRO A 485 7.09 19.40 7.06
C PRO A 485 6.36 18.07 7.26
N LYS A 486 6.81 17.29 8.24
CA LYS A 486 6.33 15.93 8.52
C LYS A 486 6.50 15.61 9.99
N LEU A 487 5.46 15.05 10.59
CA LEU A 487 5.52 14.47 11.93
C LEU A 487 6.27 13.14 11.91
N ALA A 488 7.07 12.90 12.94
CA ALA A 488 7.70 11.62 13.18
C ALA A 488 6.80 10.70 14.02
N ALA A 489 6.20 11.25 15.08
CA ALA A 489 5.30 10.54 15.99
C ALA A 489 4.51 11.52 16.85
N VAL A 490 3.47 11.04 17.53
CA VAL A 490 2.73 11.80 18.54
C VAL A 490 2.61 10.97 19.81
N LYS A 491 3.12 11.47 20.93
CA LYS A 491 2.91 10.91 22.26
C LYS A 491 1.61 11.46 22.85
N ALA A 492 0.80 10.64 23.50
CA ALA A 492 -0.45 11.07 24.14
C ALA A 492 -0.55 10.57 25.58
N LEU A 493 -0.47 11.50 26.54
CA LEU A 493 -0.55 11.22 27.97
C LEU A 493 -1.64 12.06 28.62
N LEU A 494 -2.51 11.43 29.42
CA LEU A 494 -3.32 12.13 30.39
C LEU A 494 -2.40 12.89 31.36
N LYS A 495 -2.88 13.99 31.95
CA LYS A 495 -2.09 14.86 32.84
C LYS A 495 -1.57 14.16 34.11
N ASN A 496 -2.13 13.00 34.48
CA ASN A 496 -1.64 12.15 35.57
C ASN A 496 -0.55 11.15 35.13
N GLY A 497 -0.16 11.15 33.84
CA GLY A 497 0.83 10.24 33.27
C GLY A 497 0.25 8.95 32.69
N THR A 498 -1.06 8.72 32.77
CA THR A 498 -1.72 7.57 32.14
C THR A 498 -1.72 7.73 30.63
N TYR A 499 -1.60 6.64 29.88
CA TYR A 499 -1.57 6.68 28.42
C TYR A 499 -3.00 6.82 27.91
N LEU A 500 -3.21 7.66 26.90
CA LEU A 500 -4.56 7.90 26.39
C LEU A 500 -5.15 6.64 25.72
N VAL A 501 -4.34 5.98 24.89
CA VAL A 501 -4.67 4.75 24.15
C VAL A 501 -3.45 3.84 24.13
N ASP A 502 -3.65 2.56 23.79
CA ASP A 502 -2.58 1.58 23.56
C ASP A 502 -1.59 1.48 24.75
N ASP A 503 -2.11 1.24 25.96
CA ASP A 503 -1.33 1.16 27.20
C ASP A 503 -0.24 0.07 27.19
N PHE A 504 -0.38 -0.95 26.34
CA PHE A 504 0.65 -1.96 26.12
C PHE A 504 1.96 -1.36 25.57
N THR A 505 1.93 -0.17 24.96
CA THR A 505 3.13 0.52 24.47
C THR A 505 4.12 0.87 25.58
N GLN A 506 3.72 0.77 26.87
CA GLN A 506 4.60 0.97 28.02
C GLN A 506 5.80 0.01 28.05
N TRP A 507 5.70 -1.10 27.32
CA TRP A 507 6.75 -2.11 27.19
C TRP A 507 7.67 -1.87 25.99
N LEU A 508 7.43 -0.83 25.19
CA LEU A 508 8.24 -0.48 24.02
C LEU A 508 9.36 0.51 24.38
N GLY A 509 10.25 0.75 23.42
CA GLY A 509 11.40 1.63 23.61
C GLY A 509 11.05 3.12 23.77
N PRO A 510 12.04 3.98 24.07
CA PRO A 510 11.83 5.39 24.42
C PRO A 510 11.06 6.20 23.37
N PHE A 511 11.26 5.88 22.09
CA PHE A 511 10.59 6.51 20.95
C PHE A 511 9.21 5.94 20.63
N SER A 512 8.76 4.92 21.37
CA SER A 512 7.48 4.22 21.13
C SER A 512 6.51 4.28 22.31
N GLU A 513 7.02 4.37 23.53
CA GLU A 513 6.22 4.45 24.74
C GLU A 513 5.14 5.55 24.69
N ALA A 514 3.85 5.20 24.84
CA ALA A 514 2.70 6.12 24.79
C ALA A 514 2.52 6.88 23.46
N ARG A 515 3.14 6.41 22.37
CA ARG A 515 2.92 7.00 21.04
C ARG A 515 1.70 6.36 20.37
N THR A 516 0.99 7.16 19.60
CA THR A 516 -0.24 6.76 18.93
C THR A 516 -0.02 6.49 17.44
N THR A 517 -1.07 6.07 16.73
CA THR A 517 -0.97 5.60 15.35
C THR A 517 -1.36 6.68 14.35
N TYR A 518 -0.55 6.84 13.29
CA TYR A 518 -0.84 7.74 12.17
C TYR A 518 -2.20 7.39 11.53
N SER A 519 -2.93 8.41 11.07
CA SER A 519 -4.28 8.35 10.49
C SER A 519 -5.39 7.84 11.42
N ASN A 520 -5.06 7.13 12.50
CA ASN A 520 -6.03 6.74 13.52
C ASN A 520 -6.18 7.86 14.56
N GLN A 521 -5.06 8.34 15.13
CA GLN A 521 -5.07 9.36 16.18
C GLN A 521 -4.57 10.72 15.72
N TRP A 522 -3.62 10.74 14.80
CA TRP A 522 -3.01 11.98 14.35
C TRP A 522 -2.75 11.99 12.85
N ASN A 523 -2.76 13.18 12.27
CA ASN A 523 -2.45 13.45 10.88
C ASN A 523 -1.74 14.82 10.78
N TRP A 524 -1.38 15.24 9.57
CA TRP A 524 -0.87 16.58 9.32
C TRP A 524 -1.15 17.02 7.88
N ASP A 525 -1.06 18.32 7.64
CA ASP A 525 -1.04 18.91 6.31
C ASP A 525 0.04 20.02 6.26
N ASP A 526 0.09 20.78 5.17
CA ASP A 526 1.08 21.85 4.96
C ASP A 526 1.05 22.95 6.04
N LYS A 527 -0.05 23.08 6.78
CA LYS A 527 -0.35 24.19 7.70
C LYS A 527 -0.70 23.74 9.11
N ASN A 528 -1.05 22.47 9.32
CA ASN A 528 -1.58 21.97 10.58
C ASN A 528 -0.97 20.64 10.98
N VAL A 529 -0.83 20.45 12.29
CA VAL A 529 -0.87 19.11 12.88
C VAL A 529 -2.31 18.84 13.31
N ILE A 530 -2.79 17.61 13.14
CA ILE A 530 -4.20 17.27 13.28
C ILE A 530 -4.34 16.17 14.32
N LEU A 531 -5.22 16.37 15.30
CA LEU A 531 -5.74 15.31 16.15
C LEU A 531 -7.10 14.89 15.59
N THR A 532 -7.27 13.59 15.34
CA THR A 532 -8.50 13.06 14.74
C THR A 532 -9.70 13.24 15.68
N GLN A 533 -10.91 13.26 15.13
CA GLN A 533 -12.15 13.24 15.90
C GLN A 533 -12.14 12.11 16.94
N ALA A 534 -11.74 10.90 16.54
CA ALA A 534 -11.65 9.75 17.44
C ALA A 534 -10.71 10.02 18.64
N THR A 535 -9.65 10.80 18.44
CA THR A 535 -8.73 11.19 19.52
C THR A 535 -9.35 12.22 20.45
N VAL A 536 -10.05 13.22 19.91
CA VAL A 536 -10.80 14.19 20.73
C VAL A 536 -11.84 13.45 21.58
N GLU A 537 -12.57 12.50 20.99
CA GLU A 537 -13.54 11.65 21.69
C GLU A 537 -12.90 10.79 22.77
N ALA A 538 -11.71 10.23 22.52
CA ALA A 538 -10.96 9.46 23.52
C ALA A 538 -10.56 10.33 24.73
N VAL A 539 -10.15 11.58 24.51
CA VAL A 539 -9.82 12.53 25.59
C VAL A 539 -11.07 12.87 26.41
N VAL A 540 -12.21 13.11 25.75
CA VAL A 540 -13.51 13.36 26.41
C VAL A 540 -13.92 12.15 27.25
N ALA A 541 -13.80 10.94 26.70
CA ALA A 541 -14.13 9.70 27.40
C ALA A 541 -13.24 9.46 28.63
N ALA A 542 -11.96 9.84 28.55
CA ALA A 542 -11.04 9.76 29.68
C ALA A 542 -11.37 10.75 30.82
N GLY A 543 -12.09 11.83 30.52
CA GLY A 543 -12.52 12.82 31.51
C GLY A 543 -11.38 13.60 32.17
N GLN A 544 -10.22 13.68 31.50
CA GLN A 544 -9.02 14.31 32.03
C GLN A 544 -8.22 15.01 30.91
N ASP A 545 -7.64 16.17 31.24
CA ASP A 545 -6.69 16.88 30.38
C ASP A 545 -5.64 15.92 29.80
N THR A 546 -5.38 16.05 28.50
CA THR A 546 -4.39 15.24 27.78
C THR A 546 -3.34 16.13 27.15
N VAL A 547 -2.07 15.76 27.36
CA VAL A 547 -0.91 16.37 26.73
C VAL A 547 -0.49 15.52 25.54
N PHE A 548 -0.50 16.14 24.37
CA PHE A 548 0.05 15.59 23.13
C PHE A 548 1.43 16.19 22.90
N THR A 549 2.44 15.34 22.72
CA THR A 549 3.79 15.76 22.32
C THR A 549 3.99 15.38 20.87
N PHE A 550 4.00 16.39 19.99
CA PHE A 550 4.33 16.22 18.57
C PHE A 550 5.84 16.15 18.41
N GLU A 551 6.33 15.07 17.79
CA GLU A 551 7.75 14.85 17.53
C GLU A 551 8.07 15.06 16.06
N PHE A 552 9.22 15.69 15.79
CA PHE A 552 9.68 15.97 14.44
C PHE A 552 11.04 15.33 14.17
N PHE A 553 11.41 15.25 12.89
CA PHE A 553 12.76 14.87 12.48
C PHE A 553 13.70 16.09 12.47
N PRO A 554 14.97 15.96 12.92
CA PRO A 554 15.57 14.76 13.48
C PRO A 554 15.03 14.46 14.88
N ARG A 555 14.87 13.17 15.21
CA ARG A 555 14.45 12.72 16.54
C ARG A 555 15.68 12.60 17.44
N VAL A 556 15.88 13.60 18.29
CA VAL A 556 16.98 13.65 19.26
C VAL A 556 16.37 13.62 20.65
N ASP A 557 16.79 12.69 21.50
CA ASP A 557 16.48 12.58 22.94
C ASP A 557 14.99 12.60 23.37
N THR A 558 14.05 12.41 22.45
CA THR A 558 12.59 12.48 22.64
C THR A 558 12.03 13.83 23.11
N THR A 559 12.87 14.86 23.32
CA THR A 559 12.42 16.14 23.90
C THR A 559 12.87 17.36 23.09
N THR A 560 14.05 17.33 22.48
CA THR A 560 14.66 18.50 21.85
C THR A 560 13.84 19.05 20.67
N ASN A 561 13.42 18.19 19.75
CA ASN A 561 12.67 18.60 18.56
C ASN A 561 11.20 18.20 18.68
N THR A 562 10.54 18.75 19.71
CA THR A 562 9.14 18.45 20.04
C THR A 562 8.36 19.69 20.43
N VAL A 563 7.03 19.64 20.26
CA VAL A 563 6.11 20.66 20.79
C VAL A 563 4.94 20.01 21.50
N ASN A 564 4.51 20.63 22.60
CA ASN A 564 3.37 20.15 23.38
C ASN A 564 2.09 20.92 23.04
N PHE A 565 0.98 20.19 23.03
CA PHE A 565 -0.36 20.73 22.96
C PHE A 565 -1.25 20.07 24.02
N THR A 566 -2.05 20.85 24.73
CA THR A 566 -2.96 20.31 25.77
C THR A 566 -4.42 20.43 25.33
N LEU A 567 -5.11 19.31 25.26
CA LEU A 567 -6.57 19.29 25.10
C LEU A 567 -7.21 19.21 26.50
N THR A 568 -7.96 20.24 26.88
CA THR A 568 -8.56 20.36 28.22
C THR A 568 -10.02 19.92 28.23
N ILE A 569 -10.45 19.20 29.27
CA ILE A 569 -11.84 18.74 29.45
C ILE A 569 -12.72 19.80 30.12
#